data_AF-A0A8H6Z7N7-F1
#
_entry.id   AF-A0A8H6Z7N7-F1
#
_cell.length_a   1.000
_cell.length_b   1.000
_cell.length_c   1.000
_cell.angle_alpha   90.00
_cell.angle_beta   90.00
_cell.angle_gamma   90.00
#
_symmetry.space_group_name_H-M   'P 1'
#
loop_
_entity.id
_entity.type
_entity.pdbx_description
1 polymer ?
#
loop_
_entity_poly.entity_id
_entity_poly.type
_entity_poly.pdbx_seq_one_letter_code
_entity_poly.pdbx_strand_id
1 'polypeptide(L)'
;MCSSRASFASVFVDKAVQVIDAYHDQISKIEAQILRKPKPSTVRTLHIVSGDLVLHKRTLEPIKTLVYGLRRYDKDRCAALVDESDEANSEQPIVGFMSHKSKIYLADVYDHTEYILSTLDMIAGIGYSLTDYSFNVIAFPFVHPLELTSALQMASYSMNDTMRLLTMITIICLPMTFVSGYFGMNFDNEAWRHEWPDVLFWIVALSGVLVISLLFVIPDIKRMWHYIQTRKLLQAFS
;
A
#
# COMPACT_ATOMS: atom_id res chain seq x y z
N MET A 1 16.78 12.86 45.47
CA MET A 1 16.31 11.57 44.90
C MET A 1 15.68 11.67 43.50
N CYS A 2 14.93 12.73 43.13
CA CYS A 2 14.38 12.85 41.76
C CYS A 2 15.40 13.06 40.63
N SER A 3 16.57 13.65 40.90
CA SER A 3 17.58 13.94 39.86
C SER A 3 18.17 12.67 39.21
N SER A 4 18.23 11.54 39.91
CA SER A 4 18.83 10.30 39.39
C SER A 4 17.83 9.41 38.65
N ARG A 5 16.52 9.58 38.89
CA ARG A 5 15.46 8.82 38.22
C ARG A 5 15.02 9.44 36.89
N ALA A 6 15.10 10.78 36.78
CA ALA A 6 14.91 11.46 35.50
C ALA A 6 15.96 11.04 34.46
N SER A 7 17.18 10.73 34.90
CA SER A 7 18.27 10.22 34.06
C SER A 7 17.92 8.90 33.37
N PHE A 8 17.18 8.01 34.04
CA PHE A 8 16.85 6.70 33.49
C PHE A 8 15.85 6.79 32.34
N ALA A 9 14.86 7.69 32.45
CA ALA A 9 13.89 7.92 31.37
C ALA A 9 14.57 8.49 30.12
N SER A 10 15.45 9.48 30.27
CA SER A 10 16.24 10.01 29.15
C SER A 10 17.12 8.93 28.52
N VAL A 11 17.85 8.14 29.31
CA VAL A 11 18.69 7.05 28.79
C VAL A 11 17.89 5.97 28.07
N PHE A 12 16.69 5.64 28.56
CA PHE A 12 15.80 4.69 27.88
C PHE A 12 15.35 5.22 26.52
N VAL A 13 14.99 6.51 26.45
CA VAL A 13 14.58 7.17 25.22
C VAL A 13 15.74 7.26 24.22
N ASP A 14 16.96 7.55 24.68
CA ASP A 14 18.16 7.53 23.82
C ASP A 14 18.40 6.15 23.21
N LYS A 15 18.16 5.08 23.98
CA LYS A 15 18.23 3.70 23.47
C LYS A 15 17.12 3.40 22.47
N ALA A 16 15.93 3.94 22.66
CA ALA A 16 14.83 3.78 21.71
C ALA A 16 15.12 4.45 20.36
N VAL A 17 15.82 5.59 20.34
CA VAL A 17 16.29 6.21 19.09
C VAL A 17 17.21 5.27 18.31
N GLN A 18 18.21 4.66 18.98
CA GLN A 18 19.12 3.70 18.35
C GLN A 18 18.39 2.49 17.73
N VAL A 19 17.32 2.03 18.39
CA VAL A 19 16.48 0.93 17.89
C VAL A 19 15.71 1.36 16.63
N ILE A 20 15.17 2.58 16.60
CA ILE A 20 14.47 3.11 15.44
C ILE A 20 15.40 3.26 14.24
N ASP A 21 16.62 3.75 14.44
CA ASP A 21 17.62 3.87 13.38
C ASP A 21 17.94 2.49 12.78
N ALA A 22 18.04 1.45 13.62
CA ALA A 22 18.24 0.08 13.13
C ALA A 22 17.04 -0.44 12.32
N TYR A 23 15.80 -0.09 12.70
CA TYR A 23 14.60 -0.42 11.91
C TYR A 23 14.55 0.34 10.58
N HIS A 24 14.96 1.60 10.58
CA HIS A 24 15.06 2.41 9.37
C HIS A 24 16.01 1.75 8.36
N ASP A 25 17.23 1.40 8.79
CA ASP A 25 18.21 0.70 7.98
C ASP A 25 17.70 -0.64 7.43
N GLN A 26 16.93 -1.39 8.22
CA GLN A 26 16.34 -2.65 7.77
C GLN A 26 15.30 -2.42 6.68
N ILE A 27 14.42 -1.42 6.84
CA ILE A 27 13.40 -1.10 5.84
C ILE A 27 14.01 -0.56 4.56
N SER A 28 15.04 0.29 4.63
CA SER A 28 15.76 0.76 3.44
C SER A 28 16.40 -0.39 2.66
N LYS A 29 16.93 -1.41 3.34
CA LYS A 29 17.45 -2.63 2.69
C LYS A 29 16.33 -3.43 2.01
N ILE A 30 15.17 -3.56 2.64
CA ILE A 30 14.00 -4.26 2.09
C ILE A 30 13.44 -3.49 0.88
N GLU A 31 13.35 -2.17 0.99
CA GLU A 31 12.93 -1.26 -0.09
C GLU A 31 13.79 -1.45 -1.34
N ALA A 32 15.11 -1.40 -1.20
CA ALA A 32 16.03 -1.62 -2.32
C ALA A 32 15.85 -2.99 -3.00
N GLN A 33 15.51 -4.03 -2.22
CA GLN A 33 15.22 -5.37 -2.77
C GLN A 33 13.90 -5.40 -3.54
N ILE A 34 12.86 -4.75 -3.02
CA ILE A 34 11.53 -4.65 -3.64
C ILE A 34 11.61 -3.92 -4.97
N LEU A 35 12.31 -2.78 -5.01
CA LEU A 35 12.46 -1.96 -6.22
C LEU A 35 13.23 -2.67 -7.35
N ARG A 36 14.18 -3.55 -7.01
CA ARG A 36 14.89 -4.35 -8.04
C ARG A 36 14.06 -5.51 -8.55
N LYS A 37 13.51 -6.32 -7.65
CA LYS A 37 12.66 -7.46 -8.00
C LYS A 37 11.82 -7.88 -6.78
N PRO A 38 10.52 -7.62 -6.77
CA PRO A 38 9.68 -8.00 -5.65
C PRO A 38 9.52 -9.52 -5.60
N LYS A 39 9.82 -10.11 -4.43
CA LYS A 39 9.61 -11.53 -4.13
C LYS A 39 8.53 -11.66 -3.05
N PRO A 40 7.65 -12.68 -3.11
CA PRO A 40 6.58 -12.85 -2.12
C PRO A 40 7.12 -13.06 -0.70
N SER A 41 8.32 -13.63 -0.54
CA SER A 41 8.99 -13.78 0.75
C SER A 41 9.39 -12.44 1.38
N THR A 42 9.84 -11.48 0.55
CA THR A 42 10.26 -10.15 1.00
C THR A 42 9.04 -9.33 1.46
N VAL A 43 7.92 -9.43 0.74
CA VAL A 43 6.65 -8.78 1.13
C VAL A 43 6.12 -9.31 2.45
N ARG A 44 6.16 -10.62 2.68
CA ARG A 44 5.78 -11.21 3.97
C ARG A 44 6.64 -10.66 5.11
N THR A 45 7.95 -10.59 4.89
CA THR A 45 8.89 -10.08 5.90
C THR A 45 8.63 -8.61 6.19
N LEU A 46 8.40 -7.80 5.16
CA LEU A 46 8.01 -6.39 5.29
C LEU A 46 6.75 -6.24 6.12
N HIS A 47 5.70 -7.02 5.85
CA HIS A 47 4.44 -6.95 6.59
C HIS A 47 4.60 -7.29 8.08
N ILE A 48 5.43 -8.29 8.41
CA ILE A 48 5.75 -8.65 9.80
C ILE A 48 6.46 -7.47 10.50
N VAL A 49 7.48 -6.89 9.86
CA VAL A 49 8.23 -5.75 10.42
C VAL A 49 7.33 -4.52 10.59
N SER A 50 6.50 -4.19 9.61
CA SER A 50 5.53 -3.09 9.71
C SER A 50 4.51 -3.31 10.83
N GLY A 51 4.07 -4.56 11.03
CA GLY A 51 3.21 -4.94 12.16
C GLY A 51 3.89 -4.72 13.52
N ASP A 52 5.16 -5.11 13.64
CA ASP A 52 5.93 -4.94 14.88
C ASP A 52 6.17 -3.45 15.23
N LEU A 53 6.45 -2.62 14.22
CA LEU A 53 6.56 -1.17 14.40
C LEU A 53 5.26 -0.54 14.92
N VAL A 54 4.11 -1.00 14.41
CA VAL A 54 2.80 -0.54 14.90
C VAL A 54 2.55 -0.99 16.34
N LEU A 55 3.00 -2.19 16.73
CA LEU A 55 2.93 -2.64 18.12
C LEU A 55 3.78 -1.75 19.03
N HIS A 56 5.01 -1.43 18.63
CA HIS A 56 5.88 -0.53 19.39
C HIS A 56 5.24 0.87 19.53
N LYS A 57 4.68 1.42 18.45
CA LYS A 57 3.92 2.68 18.48
C LYS A 57 2.78 2.65 19.51
N ARG A 58 1.95 1.59 19.49
CA ARG A 58 0.82 1.43 20.43
C ARG A 58 1.27 1.37 21.91
N THR A 59 2.49 0.90 22.18
CA THR A 59 3.02 0.89 23.55
C THR A 59 3.60 2.25 23.97
N LEU A 60 4.10 3.05 23.03
CA LEU A 60 4.73 4.35 23.29
C LEU A 60 3.73 5.51 23.39
N GLU A 61 2.61 5.45 22.69
CA GLU A 61 1.51 6.44 22.77
C GLU A 61 0.98 6.69 24.20
N PRO A 62 0.64 5.65 24.99
CA PRO A 62 0.20 5.86 26.37
C PRO A 62 1.34 6.39 27.26
N ILE A 63 2.59 6.00 27.00
CA ILE A 63 3.76 6.52 27.74
C ILE A 63 3.93 8.02 27.48
N LYS A 64 3.84 8.48 26.22
CA LYS A 64 3.85 9.91 25.86
C LYS A 64 2.75 10.66 26.62
N THR A 65 1.53 10.12 26.64
CA THR A 65 0.39 10.75 27.33
C THR A 65 0.61 10.84 28.84
N LEU A 66 1.20 9.80 29.45
CA LEU A 66 1.55 9.81 30.87
C LEU A 66 2.63 10.86 31.19
N VAL A 67 3.69 10.94 30.38
CA VAL A 67 4.76 11.94 30.57
C VAL A 67 4.20 13.35 30.41
N TYR A 68 3.36 13.59 29.40
CA TYR A 68 2.66 14.86 29.21
C TYR A 68 1.79 15.21 30.41
N GLY A 69 1.00 14.25 30.91
CA GLY A 69 0.11 14.46 32.04
C GLY A 69 0.85 14.74 33.34
N LEU A 70 1.95 14.03 33.60
CA LEU A 70 2.84 14.29 34.74
C LEU A 70 3.49 15.68 34.64
N ARG A 71 3.86 16.13 33.44
CA ARG A 71 4.45 17.46 33.24
C ARG A 71 3.42 18.59 33.42
N ARG A 72 2.24 18.44 32.82
CA ARG A 72 1.24 19.51 32.73
C ARG A 72 0.34 19.59 33.96
N TYR A 73 -0.23 18.47 34.39
CA TYR A 73 -1.25 18.44 35.44
C TYR A 73 -0.69 18.37 36.86
N ASP A 74 0.64 18.39 37.05
CA ASP A 74 1.26 18.40 38.38
C ASP A 74 0.77 19.57 39.25
N LYS A 75 0.77 20.79 38.70
CA LYS A 75 0.28 21.98 39.42
C LYS A 75 -1.24 21.95 39.64
N ASP A 76 -1.98 21.58 38.60
CA ASP A 76 -3.45 21.55 38.65
C ASP A 76 -3.96 20.50 39.66
N ARG A 77 -3.28 19.37 39.79
CA ARG A 77 -3.59 18.34 40.80
C ARG A 77 -3.26 18.80 42.21
N CYS A 78 -2.17 19.53 42.40
CA CYS A 78 -1.86 20.14 43.69
C CYS A 78 -2.91 21.19 44.07
N ALA A 79 -3.34 22.02 43.12
CA ALA A 79 -4.39 23.02 43.34
C ALA A 79 -5.72 22.36 43.74
N ALA A 80 -6.11 21.28 43.07
CA ALA A 80 -7.36 20.56 43.36
C ALA A 80 -7.36 19.79 44.70
N LEU A 81 -6.19 19.57 45.33
CA LEU A 81 -6.07 18.91 46.63
C LEU A 81 -6.09 19.90 47.80
N VAL A 82 -5.94 21.20 47.54
CA VAL A 82 -6.03 22.23 48.55
C VAL A 82 -7.51 22.52 48.79
N ASP A 83 -7.95 22.36 50.03
CA ASP A 83 -9.30 22.75 50.43
C ASP A 83 -9.35 24.28 50.53
N GLU A 84 -10.06 24.92 49.58
CA GLU A 84 -10.23 26.38 49.54
C GLU A 84 -11.12 26.91 50.70
N SER A 85 -11.76 26.02 51.47
CA SER A 85 -12.62 26.40 52.59
C SER A 85 -11.86 26.75 53.88
N ASP A 86 -10.57 26.37 53.98
CA ASP A 86 -9.71 26.73 55.11
C ASP A 86 -8.99 28.08 54.87
N GLU A 87 -9.31 29.10 55.66
CA GLU A 87 -8.70 30.45 55.60
C GLU A 87 -7.15 30.43 55.72
N ALA A 88 -6.58 29.39 56.36
CA ALA A 88 -5.13 29.20 56.50
C ALA A 88 -4.43 28.74 55.20
N ASN A 89 -5.17 28.17 54.23
CA ASN A 89 -4.63 27.70 52.95
C ASN A 89 -4.70 28.76 51.84
N SER A 90 -5.46 29.84 52.04
CA SER A 90 -5.65 30.94 51.08
C SER A 90 -4.34 31.68 50.71
N GLU A 91 -3.38 31.77 51.63
CA GLU A 91 -2.16 32.55 51.45
C GLU A 91 -0.93 31.73 51.00
N GLN A 92 -1.02 30.39 50.94
CA GLN A 92 0.13 29.57 50.56
C GLN A 92 0.23 29.43 49.03
N PRO A 93 1.38 29.75 48.41
CA PRO A 93 1.55 29.55 46.98
C PRO A 93 1.47 28.05 46.65
N ILE A 94 0.58 27.66 45.74
CA ILE A 94 0.41 26.27 45.31
C ILE A 94 1.69 25.81 44.60
N VAL A 95 2.51 25.02 45.30
CA VAL A 95 3.73 24.43 44.75
C VAL A 95 3.44 23.03 44.25
N GLY A 96 3.72 22.78 42.97
CA GLY A 96 3.61 21.44 42.40
C GLY A 96 4.62 20.47 43.04
N PHE A 97 4.30 19.18 43.12
CA PHE A 97 5.20 18.15 43.67
C PHE A 97 6.53 18.06 42.91
N MET A 98 6.54 18.42 41.62
CA MET A 98 7.75 18.36 40.80
C MET A 98 8.57 19.66 40.83
N SER A 99 9.86 19.52 41.17
CA SER A 99 10.86 20.58 41.04
C SER A 99 10.95 21.13 39.61
N HIS A 100 11.31 22.40 39.48
CA HIS A 100 11.51 23.07 38.19
C HIS A 100 12.47 22.31 37.27
N LYS A 101 13.58 21.77 37.81
CA LYS A 101 14.54 20.97 37.03
C LYS A 101 13.90 19.70 36.46
N SER A 102 13.06 19.01 37.25
CA SER A 102 12.38 17.79 36.79
C SER A 102 11.40 18.06 35.65
N LYS A 103 10.75 19.24 35.62
CA LYS A 103 9.85 19.63 34.53
C LYS A 103 10.59 19.83 33.21
N ILE A 104 11.81 20.37 33.26
CA ILE A 104 12.67 20.52 32.08
C ILE A 104 13.09 19.14 31.56
N TYR A 105 13.54 18.22 32.42
CA TYR A 105 13.89 16.86 31.99
C TYR A 105 12.71 16.08 31.41
N LEU A 106 11.50 16.21 31.99
CA LEU A 106 10.31 15.57 31.42
C LEU A 106 9.89 16.18 30.08
N ALA A 107 10.19 17.46 29.84
CA ALA A 107 9.94 18.07 28.55
C ALA A 107 10.83 17.46 27.47
N ASP A 108 12.12 17.29 27.77
CA ASP A 108 13.08 16.63 26.88
C ASP A 108 12.67 15.18 26.55
N VAL A 109 12.32 14.39 27.57
CA VAL A 109 11.81 13.01 27.39
C VAL A 109 10.52 12.99 26.54
N TYR A 110 9.62 13.95 26.76
CA TYR A 110 8.38 14.06 25.98
C TYR A 110 8.67 14.38 24.51
N ASP A 111 9.52 15.37 24.24
CA ASP A 111 9.87 15.80 22.87
C ASP A 111 10.59 14.68 22.11
N HIS A 112 11.51 13.96 22.76
CA HIS A 112 12.16 12.80 22.16
C HIS A 112 11.21 11.63 21.93
N THR A 113 10.25 11.38 22.83
CA THR A 113 9.22 10.34 22.61
C THR A 113 8.29 10.72 21.46
N GLU A 114 7.97 12.00 21.30
CA GLU A 114 7.20 12.52 20.17
C GLU A 114 7.94 12.37 18.84
N TYR A 115 9.24 12.66 18.83
CA TYR A 115 10.11 12.38 17.67
C TYR A 115 10.09 10.90 17.28
N ILE A 116 10.33 10.01 18.25
CA ILE A 116 10.31 8.55 18.09
C ILE A 116 8.97 8.08 17.49
N LEU A 117 7.84 8.54 18.03
CA LEU A 117 6.51 8.18 17.55
C LEU A 117 6.26 8.64 16.11
N SER A 118 6.70 9.86 15.78
CA SER A 118 6.59 10.39 14.41
C SER A 118 7.45 9.59 13.43
N THR A 119 8.67 9.22 13.81
CA THR A 119 9.55 8.41 12.96
C THR A 119 8.99 6.99 12.78
N LEU A 120 8.45 6.36 13.82
CA LEU A 120 7.78 5.06 13.71
C LEU A 120 6.59 5.11 12.74
N ASP A 121 5.79 6.19 12.79
CA ASP A 121 4.66 6.38 11.88
C ASP A 121 5.12 6.50 10.42
N MET A 122 6.17 7.28 10.18
CA MET A 122 6.77 7.43 8.85
C MET A 122 7.29 6.09 8.32
N ILE A 123 8.05 5.35 9.12
CA ILE A 123 8.63 4.06 8.73
C ILE A 123 7.52 3.02 8.46
N ALA A 124 6.50 2.94 9.32
CA ALA A 124 5.36 2.06 9.12
C ALA A 124 4.59 2.43 7.83
N GLY A 125 4.37 3.73 7.59
CA GLY A 125 3.75 4.25 6.37
C GLY A 125 4.49 3.82 5.10
N ILE A 126 5.82 3.98 5.06
CA ILE A 126 6.67 3.52 3.96
C ILE A 126 6.50 2.02 3.74
N GLY A 127 6.48 1.22 4.82
CA GLY A 127 6.28 -0.23 4.73
C GLY A 127 4.92 -0.62 4.13
N TYR A 128 3.85 0.09 4.47
CA TYR A 128 2.54 -0.12 3.85
C TYR A 128 2.53 0.25 2.36
N SER A 129 3.10 1.40 2.00
CA SER A 129 3.23 1.81 0.59
C SER A 129 4.05 0.82 -0.24
N LEU A 130 5.15 0.29 0.31
CA LEU A 130 5.98 -0.73 -0.35
C LEU A 130 5.27 -2.08 -0.46
N THR A 131 4.43 -2.43 0.52
CA THR A 131 3.59 -3.64 0.46
C THR A 131 2.58 -3.54 -0.67
N ASP A 132 1.90 -2.40 -0.80
CA ASP A 132 0.95 -2.15 -1.88
C ASP A 132 1.63 -2.14 -3.25
N TYR A 133 2.77 -1.44 -3.39
CA TYR A 133 3.58 -1.48 -4.61
C TYR A 133 4.00 -2.91 -4.97
N SER A 134 4.49 -3.68 -4.01
CA SER A 134 4.92 -5.07 -4.25
C SER A 134 3.77 -5.96 -4.67
N PHE A 135 2.59 -5.79 -4.08
CA PHE A 135 1.39 -6.54 -4.47
C PHE A 135 0.97 -6.19 -5.89
N ASN A 136 0.95 -4.89 -6.22
CA ASN A 136 0.63 -4.41 -7.57
C ASN A 136 1.61 -4.95 -8.63
N VAL A 137 2.91 -4.98 -8.36
CA VAL A 137 3.93 -5.48 -9.31
C VAL A 137 3.92 -7.01 -9.42
N ILE A 138 3.75 -7.75 -8.32
CA ILE A 138 3.74 -9.23 -8.34
C ILE A 138 2.45 -9.78 -8.95
N ALA A 139 1.29 -9.16 -8.69
CA ALA A 139 0.01 -9.62 -9.19
C ALA A 139 -0.16 -9.41 -10.70
N PHE A 140 0.53 -8.42 -11.29
CA PHE A 140 0.34 -8.04 -12.69
C PHE A 140 1.65 -7.98 -13.52
N PRO A 141 2.43 -9.07 -13.63
CA PRO A 141 3.60 -9.09 -14.51
C PRO A 141 3.25 -8.94 -16.00
N PHE A 142 1.98 -9.12 -16.38
CA PHE A 142 1.50 -9.10 -17.76
C PHE A 142 0.75 -7.80 -18.16
N VAL A 143 0.37 -6.94 -17.21
CA VAL A 143 -0.40 -5.70 -17.48
C VAL A 143 0.49 -4.45 -17.44
N HIS A 144 1.82 -4.62 -17.46
CA HIS A 144 2.76 -3.52 -17.23
C HIS A 144 3.29 -2.71 -18.46
N PRO A 145 2.61 -2.58 -19.62
CA PRO A 145 3.05 -1.61 -20.62
C PRO A 145 1.95 -0.61 -20.99
N LEU A 146 1.58 0.28 -20.07
CA LEU A 146 1.10 1.60 -20.47
C LEU A 146 1.27 2.55 -19.29
N GLU A 147 1.97 3.66 -19.48
CA GLU A 147 2.22 4.71 -18.49
C GLU A 147 0.96 5.50 -18.09
N LEU A 148 -0.16 4.82 -17.84
CA LEU A 148 -1.46 5.46 -17.59
C LEU A 148 -2.26 4.80 -16.46
N THR A 149 -1.60 4.24 -15.44
CA THR A 149 -2.26 3.57 -14.30
C THR A 149 -1.87 4.15 -12.94
N SER A 150 -1.35 5.37 -12.85
CA SER A 150 -1.06 6.01 -11.55
C SER A 150 -2.30 6.58 -10.84
N ALA A 151 -3.43 6.78 -11.54
CA ALA A 151 -4.62 7.44 -10.95
C ALA A 151 -5.82 6.52 -10.67
N LEU A 152 -5.83 5.26 -11.16
CA LEU A 152 -7.02 4.40 -11.12
C LEU A 152 -6.88 3.11 -10.28
N GLN A 153 -5.78 2.95 -9.55
CA GLN A 153 -5.44 1.70 -8.86
C GLN A 153 -5.64 1.76 -7.34
N MET A 154 -6.80 2.18 -6.82
CA MET A 154 -7.00 2.24 -5.36
C MET A 154 -8.26 1.53 -4.84
N ALA A 155 -9.10 0.85 -5.65
CA ALA A 155 -10.32 0.27 -5.06
C ALA A 155 -10.96 -1.02 -5.65
N SER A 156 -10.79 -1.41 -6.92
CA SER A 156 -11.78 -2.33 -7.52
C SER A 156 -11.24 -3.44 -8.43
N TYR A 157 -10.23 -4.19 -7.96
CA TYR A 157 -9.62 -5.24 -8.80
C TYR A 157 -10.35 -6.60 -8.81
N SER A 158 -11.33 -6.87 -7.95
CA SER A 158 -12.10 -8.13 -8.02
C SER A 158 -13.29 -8.11 -9.00
N MET A 159 -13.71 -6.95 -9.49
CA MET A 159 -14.75 -6.81 -10.52
C MET A 159 -14.20 -6.74 -11.94
N ASN A 160 -12.91 -6.45 -12.12
CA ASN A 160 -12.37 -6.13 -13.44
C ASN A 160 -12.00 -7.38 -14.25
N ASP A 161 -11.63 -8.49 -13.60
CA ASP A 161 -11.29 -9.75 -14.29
C ASP A 161 -12.53 -10.47 -14.83
N THR A 162 -13.64 -10.46 -14.08
CA THR A 162 -14.91 -11.04 -14.56
C THR A 162 -15.48 -10.24 -15.73
N MET A 163 -15.39 -8.90 -15.68
CA MET A 163 -15.75 -8.03 -16.80
C MET A 163 -14.87 -8.31 -18.02
N ARG A 164 -13.54 -8.45 -17.83
CA ARG A 164 -12.60 -8.73 -18.93
C ARG A 164 -12.84 -10.10 -19.57
N LEU A 165 -13.08 -11.14 -18.77
CA LEU A 165 -13.40 -12.49 -19.27
C LEU A 165 -14.72 -12.49 -20.05
N LEU A 166 -15.76 -11.84 -19.51
CA LEU A 166 -17.05 -11.71 -20.17
C LEU A 166 -16.92 -10.95 -21.50
N THR A 167 -16.11 -9.88 -21.55
CA THR A 167 -15.90 -9.09 -22.77
C THR A 167 -15.12 -9.89 -23.82
N MET A 168 -14.11 -10.67 -23.41
CA MET A 168 -13.35 -11.53 -24.33
C MET A 168 -14.23 -12.60 -24.97
N ILE A 169 -15.06 -13.29 -24.16
CA ILE A 169 -16.04 -14.26 -24.66
C ILE A 169 -17.05 -13.57 -25.59
N THR A 170 -17.54 -12.39 -25.22
CA THR A 170 -18.53 -11.63 -26.01
C THR A 170 -17.96 -11.18 -27.36
N ILE A 171 -16.71 -10.72 -27.42
CA ILE A 171 -16.07 -10.30 -28.68
C ILE A 171 -15.92 -11.46 -29.67
N ILE A 172 -15.73 -12.69 -29.18
CA ILE A 172 -15.66 -13.90 -30.02
C ILE A 172 -17.06 -14.36 -30.41
N CYS A 173 -17.99 -14.36 -29.46
CA CYS A 173 -19.34 -14.87 -29.67
C CYS A 173 -20.22 -13.95 -30.52
N LEU A 174 -20.12 -12.62 -30.39
CA LEU A 174 -20.96 -11.65 -31.12
C LEU A 174 -20.87 -11.77 -32.65
N PRO A 175 -19.68 -11.81 -33.29
CA PRO A 175 -19.57 -11.99 -34.74
C PRO A 175 -19.99 -13.39 -35.19
N MET A 176 -19.64 -14.44 -34.43
CA MET A 176 -20.06 -15.82 -34.72
C MET A 176 -21.58 -15.96 -34.66
N THR A 177 -22.22 -15.31 -33.67
CA THR A 177 -23.67 -15.34 -33.48
C THR A 177 -24.37 -14.51 -34.55
N PHE A 178 -23.79 -13.39 -34.99
CA PHE A 178 -24.31 -12.62 -36.12
C PHE A 178 -24.31 -13.44 -37.42
N VAL A 179 -23.21 -14.15 -37.71
CA VAL A 179 -23.13 -15.04 -38.89
C VAL A 179 -24.12 -16.19 -38.77
N SER A 180 -24.17 -16.87 -37.62
CA SER A 180 -25.16 -17.93 -37.38
C SER A 180 -26.61 -17.43 -37.44
N GLY A 181 -26.87 -16.21 -36.99
CA GLY A 181 -28.19 -15.60 -36.99
C GLY A 181 -28.64 -15.21 -38.39
N TYR A 182 -27.75 -14.60 -39.19
CA TYR A 182 -28.04 -14.26 -40.58
C TYR A 182 -28.39 -15.50 -41.41
N PHE A 183 -27.60 -16.58 -41.31
CA PHE A 183 -27.85 -17.81 -42.07
C PHE A 183 -28.90 -18.75 -41.45
N GLY A 184 -29.29 -18.52 -40.18
CA GLY A 184 -30.36 -19.26 -39.51
C GLY A 184 -31.77 -18.72 -39.78
N MET A 185 -31.90 -17.62 -40.53
CA MET A 185 -33.19 -17.09 -40.95
C MET A 185 -33.75 -17.91 -42.13
N ASN A 186 -34.97 -18.42 -41.99
CA ASN A 186 -35.70 -19.07 -43.08
C ASN A 186 -36.15 -18.01 -44.09
N PHE A 187 -35.24 -17.58 -44.95
CA PHE A 187 -35.59 -16.65 -46.00
C PHE A 187 -36.39 -17.40 -47.10
N ASP A 188 -37.51 -16.83 -47.54
CA ASP A 188 -38.51 -17.48 -48.40
C ASP A 188 -38.57 -16.89 -49.84
N ASN A 189 -37.45 -16.38 -50.38
CA ASN A 189 -37.38 -15.99 -51.80
C ASN A 189 -36.64 -17.08 -52.59
N GLU A 190 -37.29 -17.46 -53.68
CA GLU A 190 -36.82 -18.45 -54.65
C GLU A 190 -35.60 -17.97 -55.48
N ALA A 191 -35.06 -16.77 -55.22
CA ALA A 191 -33.98 -16.16 -56.00
C ALA A 191 -32.55 -16.57 -55.59
N TRP A 192 -32.33 -17.03 -54.36
CA TRP A 192 -30.98 -17.34 -53.81
C TRP A 192 -30.81 -18.81 -53.42
N ARG A 193 -31.76 -19.66 -53.81
CA ARG A 193 -31.70 -21.12 -53.62
C ARG A 193 -30.72 -21.80 -54.58
N HIS A 194 -30.26 -21.11 -55.62
CA HIS A 194 -29.33 -21.66 -56.59
C HIS A 194 -27.88 -21.29 -56.28
N GLU A 195 -27.12 -22.36 -56.00
CA GLU A 195 -25.67 -22.49 -55.99
C GLU A 195 -24.94 -22.05 -54.70
N TRP A 196 -24.91 -22.99 -53.74
CA TRP A 196 -23.93 -23.17 -52.64
C TRP A 196 -24.00 -22.23 -51.41
N PRO A 197 -25.15 -22.09 -50.73
CA PRO A 197 -25.27 -21.30 -49.50
C PRO A 197 -24.36 -21.79 -48.36
N ASP A 198 -24.19 -23.10 -48.19
CA ASP A 198 -23.37 -23.67 -47.10
C ASP A 198 -21.87 -23.38 -47.28
N VAL A 199 -21.39 -23.33 -48.51
CA VAL A 199 -19.98 -23.05 -48.81
C VAL A 199 -19.67 -21.57 -48.55
N LEU A 200 -20.59 -20.67 -48.92
CA LEU A 200 -20.46 -19.24 -48.64
C LEU A 200 -20.49 -18.95 -47.13
N PHE A 201 -21.30 -19.68 -46.36
CA PHE A 201 -21.29 -19.60 -44.89
C PHE A 201 -19.91 -19.88 -44.31
N TRP A 202 -19.30 -21.01 -44.67
CA TRP A 202 -17.98 -21.39 -44.15
C TRP A 202 -16.87 -20.45 -44.62
N ILE A 203 -16.93 -19.92 -45.85
CA ILE A 203 -15.95 -18.95 -46.34
C ILE A 203 -16.02 -17.63 -45.54
N VAL A 204 -17.21 -17.10 -45.28
CA VAL A 204 -17.40 -15.85 -44.52
C VAL A 204 -17.09 -16.05 -43.04
N ALA A 205 -17.52 -17.17 -42.44
CA ALA A 205 -17.24 -17.48 -41.04
C ALA A 205 -15.73 -17.68 -40.81
N LEU A 206 -15.06 -18.44 -41.65
CA LEU A 206 -13.63 -18.73 -41.51
C LEU A 206 -12.77 -17.50 -41.77
N SER A 207 -13.12 -16.69 -42.78
CA SER A 207 -12.42 -15.42 -43.02
C SER A 207 -12.64 -14.40 -41.90
N GLY A 208 -13.86 -14.29 -41.36
CA GLY A 208 -14.16 -13.43 -40.21
C GLY A 208 -13.39 -13.82 -38.96
N VAL A 209 -13.36 -15.11 -38.62
CA VAL A 209 -12.59 -15.64 -37.47
C VAL A 209 -11.09 -15.43 -37.67
N LEU A 210 -10.56 -15.66 -38.88
CA LEU A 210 -9.14 -15.41 -39.18
C LEU A 210 -8.77 -13.94 -39.06
N VAL A 211 -9.58 -13.03 -39.60
CA VAL A 211 -9.31 -11.58 -39.55
C VAL A 211 -9.35 -11.07 -38.12
N ILE A 212 -10.37 -11.46 -37.34
CA ILE A 212 -10.50 -11.04 -35.93
C ILE A 212 -9.39 -11.65 -35.07
N SER A 213 -9.06 -12.93 -35.30
CA SER A 213 -7.95 -13.59 -34.62
C SER A 213 -6.61 -12.93 -34.94
N LEU A 214 -6.33 -12.56 -36.21
CA LEU A 214 -5.12 -11.82 -36.53
C LEU A 214 -5.12 -10.42 -35.92
N LEU A 215 -6.23 -9.69 -35.95
CA LEU A 215 -6.33 -8.34 -35.39
C LEU A 215 -6.02 -8.30 -33.90
N PHE A 216 -6.40 -9.33 -33.14
CA PHE A 216 -6.06 -9.46 -31.72
C PHE A 216 -4.63 -9.98 -31.51
N VAL A 217 -4.19 -10.95 -32.30
CA VAL A 217 -2.89 -11.61 -32.12
C VAL A 217 -1.71 -10.73 -32.58
N ILE A 218 -1.87 -9.93 -33.64
CA ILE A 218 -0.83 -9.02 -34.16
C ILE A 218 -0.31 -8.03 -33.08
N PRO A 219 -1.16 -7.27 -32.36
CA PRO A 219 -0.69 -6.38 -31.32
C PRO A 219 0.03 -7.12 -30.18
N ASP A 220 -0.45 -8.31 -29.78
CA ASP A 220 0.19 -9.10 -28.73
C ASP A 220 1.53 -9.69 -29.18
N ILE A 221 1.66 -10.16 -30.42
CA ILE A 221 2.94 -10.61 -30.99
C ILE A 221 3.93 -9.45 -31.14
N LYS A 222 3.49 -8.28 -31.60
CA LYS A 222 4.34 -7.10 -31.72
C LYS A 222 4.87 -6.66 -30.35
N ARG A 223 4.02 -6.72 -29.32
CA ARG A 223 4.40 -6.46 -27.92
C ARG A 223 5.42 -7.49 -27.41
N MET A 224 5.21 -8.78 -27.71
CA MET A 224 6.12 -9.85 -27.33
C MET A 224 7.50 -9.73 -28.01
N TRP A 225 7.52 -9.35 -29.29
CA TRP A 225 8.77 -9.15 -30.03
C TRP A 225 9.59 -7.98 -29.47
N HIS A 226 8.93 -6.87 -29.14
CA HIS A 226 9.59 -5.72 -28.52
C HIS A 226 10.21 -6.08 -27.16
N TYR A 227 9.51 -6.90 -26.36
CA TYR A 227 10.01 -7.39 -25.08
C TYR A 227 11.27 -8.27 -25.23
N ILE A 228 11.29 -9.17 -26.21
CA ILE A 228 12.45 -10.05 -26.47
C ILE A 228 13.67 -9.24 -26.92
N GLN A 229 13.47 -8.22 -27.77
CA GLN A 229 14.57 -7.36 -28.22
C GLN A 229 15.18 -6.58 -27.07
N THR A 230 14.36 -5.94 -26.24
CA THR A 230 14.84 -5.18 -25.07
C THR A 230 15.62 -6.08 -24.11
N ARG A 231 15.18 -7.33 -23.92
CA ARG A 231 15.86 -8.30 -23.04
C ARG A 231 17.22 -8.75 -23.59
N LYS A 232 17.34 -8.97 -24.91
CA LYS A 232 18.62 -9.32 -25.56
C LYS A 232 19.63 -8.17 -25.50
N LEU A 233 19.18 -6.92 -25.64
CA LEU A 233 20.05 -5.74 -25.54
C LEU A 233 20.64 -5.57 -24.14
N LEU A 234 19.86 -5.82 -23.09
CA LEU A 234 20.33 -5.74 -21.70
C LEU A 234 21.33 -6.85 -21.35
N GLN A 235 21.21 -8.04 -21.97
CA GLN A 235 22.18 -9.13 -21.79
C GLN A 235 23.47 -8.91 -22.59
N ALA A 236 23.45 -8.10 -23.65
CA ALA A 236 24.66 -7.73 -24.40
C ALA A 236 25.48 -6.63 -23.71
N PHE A 237 24.93 -5.98 -22.68
CA PHE A 237 25.55 -4.85 -21.97
C PHE A 237 26.02 -5.20 -20.54
N SER A 238 25.89 -6.47 -20.09
CA SER A 238 26.45 -7.00 -18.83
C SER A 238 27.59 -7.97 -19.12
#